data_AF-A0A7S1PKE0-F1
#
_entry.id   AF-A0A7S1PKE0-F1
#
_cell.length_a   1.000
_cell.length_b   1.000
_cell.length_c   1.000
_cell.angle_alpha   90.00
_cell.angle_beta   90.00
_cell.angle_gamma   90.00
#
_symmetry.space_group_name_H-M   'P 1'
#
loop_
_entity.id
_entity.type
_entity.pdbx_description
1 polymer ?
#
loop_
_entity_poly.entity_id
_entity_poly.type
_entity_poly.pdbx_seq_one_letter_code
_entity_poly.pdbx_strand_id
1 'polypeptide(L)'
;VRNAEDKARRPLLKPGVRIVCRMQPMPVIIADQLRCTQVFFNIIANACKFTQKGEIVVKSATDPDGRWVDVYVQDTGPGIPQDALERIFQPFEQEDTSDCRYFEGIGLGLSIAQEVVRLHGGRIDVQS
;
A
#
# COMPACT_ATOMS: atom_id res chain seq x y z
N VAL A 1 -16.12 -12.29 -2.55
CA VAL A 1 -14.71 -12.00 -2.24
C VAL A 1 -14.16 -11.24 -3.44
N ARG A 2 -13.78 -9.96 -3.29
CA ARG A 2 -13.15 -9.22 -4.39
C ARG A 2 -11.72 -9.73 -4.48
N ASN A 3 -11.38 -10.42 -5.56
CA ASN A 3 -10.06 -11.00 -5.71
C ASN A 3 -9.03 -9.87 -5.85
N ALA A 4 -8.00 -9.86 -5.00
CA ALA A 4 -6.82 -9.03 -5.24
C ALA A 4 -5.94 -9.78 -6.24
N GLU A 5 -5.97 -9.31 -7.48
CA GLU A 5 -5.24 -9.87 -8.60
C GLU A 5 -4.21 -8.85 -9.09
N ASP A 6 -3.04 -9.33 -9.52
CA ASP A 6 -2.06 -8.50 -10.20
C ASP A 6 -2.51 -8.17 -11.64
N LYS A 7 -1.70 -7.38 -12.36
CA LYS A 7 -1.98 -7.04 -13.78
C LYS A 7 -2.00 -8.26 -14.72
N ALA A 8 -1.45 -9.39 -14.29
CA ALA A 8 -1.45 -10.66 -15.01
C ALA A 8 -2.56 -11.62 -14.53
N ARG A 9 -3.52 -11.13 -13.73
CA ARG A 9 -4.64 -11.88 -13.14
C ARG A 9 -4.23 -13.00 -12.19
N ARG A 10 -3.05 -12.90 -11.59
CA ARG A 10 -2.59 -13.86 -10.58
C ARG A 10 -3.07 -13.40 -9.21
N PRO A 11 -3.49 -14.34 -8.34
CA PRO A 11 -3.91 -13.98 -6.99
C PRO A 11 -2.71 -13.44 -6.20
N LEU A 12 -2.84 -12.23 -5.68
CA LEU A 12 -1.88 -11.64 -4.74
C LEU A 12 -2.01 -12.24 -3.34
N LEU A 13 -3.17 -12.83 -3.05
CA LEU A 13 -3.48 -13.39 -1.73
C LEU A 13 -2.98 -14.82 -1.58
N LYS A 14 -2.19 -15.02 -0.53
CA LYS A 14 -1.81 -16.35 -0.07
C LYS A 14 -3.00 -17.06 0.61
N PRO A 15 -3.06 -18.40 0.57
CA PRO A 15 -4.06 -19.14 1.33
C PRO A 15 -4.04 -18.77 2.82
N GLY A 16 -5.18 -18.37 3.37
CA GLY A 16 -5.30 -17.95 4.77
C GLY A 16 -5.12 -16.46 5.04
N VAL A 17 -4.94 -15.64 4.00
CA VAL A 17 -4.99 -14.17 4.07
C VAL A 17 -6.34 -13.68 3.54
N ARG A 18 -6.98 -12.75 4.26
CA ARG A 18 -8.20 -12.06 3.81
C ARG A 18 -7.98 -10.56 3.65
N ILE A 19 -8.61 -9.95 2.66
CA ILE A 19 -8.71 -8.49 2.55
C ILE A 19 -10.09 -8.04 2.98
N VAL A 20 -10.14 -7.04 3.85
CA VAL A 20 -11.38 -6.41 4.34
C VAL A 20 -11.36 -4.94 3.97
N CYS A 21 -12.29 -4.51 3.12
CA CYS A 21 -12.48 -3.09 2.80
C CYS A 21 -13.59 -2.50 3.69
N ARG A 22 -13.24 -1.50 4.51
CA ARG A 22 -14.19 -0.71 5.31
C ARG A 22 -14.12 0.75 4.85
N MET A 23 -14.73 1.02 3.71
CA MET A 23 -14.74 2.36 3.11
C MET A 23 -15.91 3.15 3.67
N GLN A 24 -15.63 4.28 4.31
CA GLN A 24 -16.64 5.31 4.57
C GLN A 24 -16.90 6.10 3.28
N PRO A 25 -18.08 6.74 3.13
CA PRO A 25 -18.33 7.66 2.03
C PRO A 25 -17.24 8.72 1.96
N MET A 26 -16.61 8.87 0.79
CA MET A 26 -15.57 9.87 0.55
C MET A 26 -16.09 10.91 -0.46
N PRO A 27 -15.66 12.18 -0.35
CA PRO A 27 -15.94 13.17 -1.39
C PRO A 27 -15.28 12.78 -2.71
N VAL A 28 -15.75 13.40 -3.79
CA VAL A 28 -15.06 13.30 -5.09
C VAL A 28 -13.76 14.09 -5.00
N ILE A 29 -12.65 13.43 -5.33
CA ILE A 29 -11.30 14.03 -5.32
C ILE A 29 -10.84 14.19 -6.76
N ILE A 30 -10.28 15.35 -7.08
CA ILE A 30 -9.59 15.59 -8.36
C ILE A 30 -8.14 15.15 -8.19
N ALA A 31 -7.75 14.07 -8.87
CA ALA A 31 -6.41 13.50 -8.82
C ALA A 31 -6.09 12.74 -10.12
N ASP A 32 -4.82 12.44 -10.36
CA ASP A 32 -4.42 11.51 -11.42
C ASP A 32 -4.82 10.09 -11.02
N GLN A 33 -5.93 9.62 -11.59
CA GLN A 33 -6.50 8.30 -11.30
C GLN A 33 -5.50 7.16 -11.50
N LEU A 34 -4.68 7.22 -12.55
CA LEU A 34 -3.73 6.16 -12.87
C LEU A 34 -2.61 6.11 -11.81
N ARG A 35 -2.11 7.28 -11.42
CA ARG A 35 -1.08 7.40 -10.38
C ARG A 35 -1.60 7.03 -8.99
N CYS A 36 -2.83 7.44 -8.64
CA CYS A 36 -3.47 7.02 -7.39
C CYS A 36 -3.68 5.50 -7.35
N THR A 37 -4.09 4.88 -8.46
CA THR A 37 -4.20 3.41 -8.55
C THR A 37 -2.84 2.74 -8.30
N GLN A 38 -1.76 3.30 -8.84
CA GLN A 38 -0.40 2.82 -8.60
C GLN A 38 0.00 2.91 -7.12
N VAL A 39 -0.32 4.02 -6.44
CA VAL A 39 -0.07 4.19 -4.99
C VAL A 39 -0.72 3.07 -4.20
N PHE A 40 -2.03 2.85 -4.38
CA PHE A 40 -2.75 1.82 -3.64
C PHE A 40 -2.26 0.42 -3.98
N PHE A 41 -1.94 0.16 -5.25
CA PHE A 41 -1.37 -1.12 -5.65
C PHE A 41 -0.05 -1.40 -4.93
N ASN A 42 0.89 -0.44 -4.93
CA ASN A 42 2.20 -0.62 -4.30
C ASN A 42 2.08 -0.91 -2.79
N ILE A 43 1.19 -0.19 -2.09
CA ILE A 43 1.00 -0.37 -0.64
C ILE A 43 0.31 -1.71 -0.34
N ILE A 44 -0.78 -2.03 -1.05
CA ILE A 44 -1.55 -3.27 -0.80
C ILE A 44 -0.75 -4.50 -1.24
N ALA A 45 0.01 -4.43 -2.34
CA ALA A 45 0.88 -5.51 -2.77
C ALA A 45 1.96 -5.82 -1.73
N ASN A 46 2.54 -4.80 -1.09
CA ASN A 46 3.46 -4.99 0.02
C ASN A 46 2.79 -5.69 1.22
N ALA A 47 1.59 -5.25 1.61
CA ALA A 47 0.82 -5.93 2.66
C ALA A 47 0.56 -7.42 2.33
N CYS A 48 0.17 -7.72 1.08
CA CYS A 48 -0.02 -9.10 0.60
C CYS A 48 1.28 -9.91 0.59
N LYS A 49 2.41 -9.29 0.22
CA LYS A 49 3.73 -9.93 0.18
C LYS A 49 4.15 -10.38 1.58
N PHE A 50 4.02 -9.52 2.59
CA PHE A 50 4.54 -9.77 3.93
C PHE A 50 3.54 -10.48 4.88
N THR A 51 2.24 -10.43 4.59
CA THR A 51 1.25 -11.19 5.36
C THR A 51 1.23 -12.66 4.91
N GLN A 52 1.65 -13.58 5.79
CA GLN A 52 1.60 -15.03 5.50
C GLN A 52 0.24 -15.65 5.83
N LYS A 53 -0.39 -15.18 6.92
CA LYS A 53 -1.71 -15.58 7.39
C LYS A 53 -2.31 -14.42 8.18
N GLY A 54 -3.63 -14.23 8.10
CA GLY A 54 -4.31 -13.18 8.86
C GLY A 54 -5.13 -12.28 7.96
N GLU A 55 -5.05 -10.96 8.17
CA GLU A 55 -5.87 -10.01 7.45
C GLU A 55 -5.15 -8.74 7.04
N ILE A 56 -5.63 -8.17 5.94
CA ILE A 56 -5.26 -6.85 5.46
C ILE A 56 -6.56 -6.03 5.45
N VAL A 57 -6.57 -4.91 6.15
CA VAL A 57 -7.73 -4.05 6.29
C VAL A 57 -7.46 -2.72 5.60
N VAL A 58 -8.28 -2.40 4.60
CA VAL A 58 -8.26 -1.09 3.93
C VAL A 58 -9.43 -0.28 4.46
N LYS A 59 -9.15 0.91 5.01
CA LYS A 59 -10.17 1.79 5.59
C LYS A 59 -10.05 3.19 5.00
N SER A 60 -11.15 3.91 4.93
CA SER A 60 -11.12 5.35 4.67
C SER A 60 -11.73 6.14 5.83
N ALA A 61 -11.21 7.34 6.02
CA ALA A 61 -11.78 8.37 6.88
C ALA A 61 -11.71 9.72 6.18
N THR A 62 -12.52 10.66 6.63
CA THR A 62 -12.42 12.06 6.22
C THR A 62 -12.21 12.88 7.49
N ASP A 63 -11.25 13.80 7.45
CA ASP A 63 -10.98 14.73 8.53
C ASP A 63 -12.25 15.53 8.87
N PRO A 64 -12.54 15.88 10.14
CA PRO A 64 -13.77 16.61 10.50
C PRO A 64 -13.96 17.93 9.74
N ASP A 65 -12.86 18.57 9.33
CA ASP A 65 -12.88 19.80 8.54
C ASP A 65 -13.11 19.55 7.03
N GLY A 66 -13.21 18.29 6.60
CA GLY A 66 -13.41 17.89 5.20
C GLY A 66 -12.21 18.18 4.29
N ARG A 67 -11.06 18.54 4.86
CA ARG A 67 -9.86 18.96 4.11
C ARG A 67 -9.03 17.80 3.59
N TRP A 68 -9.01 16.70 4.35
CA TRP A 68 -8.21 15.52 4.04
C TRP A 68 -9.09 14.27 3.98
N VAL A 69 -8.72 13.39 3.05
CA VAL A 69 -9.24 12.03 3.00
C VAL A 69 -8.07 11.11 3.34
N ASP A 70 -8.24 10.37 4.42
CA ASP A 70 -7.25 9.39 4.85
C ASP A 70 -7.64 8.02 4.31
N VAL A 71 -6.64 7.31 3.78
CA VAL A 71 -6.78 5.90 3.43
C VAL A 71 -5.73 5.10 4.20
N TYR A 72 -6.20 4.17 5.01
CA TYR A 72 -5.37 3.33 5.86
C TYR A 72 -5.28 1.94 5.22
N VAL A 73 -4.06 1.39 5.15
CA VAL A 73 -3.80 -0.02 4.85
C VAL A 73 -3.09 -0.60 6.06
N GLN A 74 -3.75 -1.54 6.74
CA GLN A 74 -3.23 -2.22 7.92
C GLN A 74 -3.11 -3.70 7.63
N ASP A 75 -1.97 -4.31 7.91
CA ASP A 75 -1.76 -5.75 7.77
C ASP A 75 -1.35 -6.41 9.09
N THR A 76 -1.36 -7.74 9.10
CA THR A 76 -0.96 -8.56 10.26
C THR A 76 0.34 -9.32 9.98
N GLY A 77 1.22 -8.76 9.16
CA GLY A 77 2.56 -9.27 8.88
C GLY A 77 3.52 -9.12 10.06
N PRO A 78 4.82 -9.38 9.85
CA PRO A 78 5.85 -9.37 10.89
C PRO A 78 6.17 -7.95 11.44
N GLY A 79 5.60 -6.90 10.84
CA GLY A 79 5.95 -5.52 11.14
C GLY A 79 7.24 -5.05 10.47
N ILE A 80 7.60 -3.81 10.73
CA ILE A 80 8.79 -3.11 10.21
C ILE A 80 9.63 -2.66 11.42
N PRO A 81 10.91 -3.06 11.50
CA PRO A 81 11.83 -2.55 12.52
C PRO A 81 11.90 -1.02 12.54
N GLN A 82 12.03 -0.42 13.73
CA GLN A 82 11.97 1.04 13.88
C GLN A 82 13.05 1.78 13.08
N ASP A 83 14.25 1.20 12.98
CA ASP A 83 15.38 1.70 12.20
C ASP A 83 15.19 1.56 10.68
N ALA A 84 14.26 0.73 10.25
CA ALA A 84 13.90 0.57 8.84
C ALA A 84 12.79 1.52 8.39
N LEU A 85 11.96 2.06 9.30
CA LEU A 85 10.78 2.89 8.95
C LEU A 85 11.11 4.11 8.08
N GLU A 86 12.25 4.76 8.29
CA GLU A 86 12.68 5.89 7.46
C GLU A 86 13.26 5.43 6.11
N ARG A 87 13.81 4.22 6.06
CA ARG A 87 14.49 3.66 4.89
C ARG A 87 13.56 2.99 3.91
N ILE A 88 12.39 2.48 4.32
CA ILE A 88 11.45 1.78 3.42
C ILE A 88 10.94 2.65 2.26
N PHE A 89 11.04 3.98 2.38
CA PHE A 89 10.68 4.93 1.32
C PHE A 89 11.88 5.35 0.46
N GLN A 90 13.10 4.92 0.78
CA GLN A 90 14.26 5.19 -0.06
C GLN A 90 14.27 4.24 -1.27
N PRO A 91 14.58 4.74 -2.48
CA PRO A 91 14.75 3.91 -3.65
C PRO A 91 15.81 2.81 -3.44
N PHE A 92 15.55 1.60 -3.95
CA PHE A 92 16.51 0.48 -3.97
C PHE A 92 16.89 -0.14 -2.62
N GLU A 93 16.21 0.24 -1.53
CA GLU A 93 16.31 -0.45 -0.25
C GLU A 93 15.62 -1.82 -0.33
N GLN A 94 16.40 -2.90 -0.21
CA GLN A 94 15.92 -4.27 -0.17
C GLN A 94 16.84 -5.18 0.63
N GLU A 95 16.26 -5.88 1.61
CA GLU A 95 16.85 -7.10 2.18
C GLU A 95 16.44 -8.28 1.29
N ASP A 96 17.44 -8.91 0.68
CA ASP A 96 17.43 -10.11 -0.17
C ASP A 96 16.80 -10.06 -1.58
N THR A 97 17.69 -10.38 -2.53
CA THR A 97 17.48 -10.50 -3.97
C THR A 97 17.13 -11.94 -4.36
N SER A 98 15.85 -12.26 -4.52
CA SER A 98 15.45 -13.45 -5.29
C SER A 98 13.97 -13.43 -5.69
N ASP A 99 13.58 -12.52 -6.60
CA ASP A 99 12.57 -12.76 -7.65
C ASP A 99 12.35 -11.46 -8.44
N CYS A 100 13.10 -11.28 -9.54
CA CYS A 100 12.89 -10.16 -10.45
C CYS A 100 11.65 -10.42 -11.33
N ARG A 101 10.50 -9.90 -10.92
CA ARG A 101 9.30 -9.84 -11.77
C ARG A 101 8.71 -8.44 -11.73
N TYR A 102 9.16 -7.60 -12.68
CA TYR A 102 8.60 -6.29 -13.05
C TYR A 102 8.25 -5.35 -11.88
N PHE A 103 9.19 -4.50 -11.48
CA PHE A 103 9.07 -3.45 -10.43
C PHE A 103 8.69 -3.92 -9.01
N GLU A 104 8.08 -5.10 -8.84
CA GLU A 104 7.94 -5.78 -7.55
C GLU A 104 9.31 -6.32 -7.14
N GLY A 105 9.91 -5.70 -6.12
CA GLY A 105 11.18 -6.17 -5.56
C GLY A 105 12.43 -5.53 -6.15
N ILE A 106 12.40 -4.23 -6.44
CA ILE A 106 13.59 -3.36 -6.55
C ILE A 106 13.58 -2.23 -5.50
N GLY A 107 12.75 -2.35 -4.46
CA GLY A 107 12.58 -1.31 -3.43
C GLY A 107 11.95 0.01 -3.90
N LEU A 108 11.40 0.08 -5.12
CA LEU A 108 10.85 1.35 -5.67
C LEU A 108 9.36 1.58 -5.36
N GLY A 109 8.62 0.56 -4.94
CA GLY A 109 7.15 0.66 -4.83
C GLY A 109 6.69 1.75 -3.86
N LEU A 110 7.25 1.77 -2.66
CA LEU A 110 6.88 2.75 -1.62
C LEU A 110 7.42 4.14 -1.92
N SER A 111 8.64 4.26 -2.47
CA SER A 111 9.22 5.55 -2.85
C SER A 111 8.41 6.24 -3.95
N ILE A 112 7.97 5.48 -4.97
CA ILE A 112 7.05 6.00 -6.00
C ILE A 112 5.71 6.40 -5.38
N ALA A 113 5.17 5.60 -4.47
CA ALA A 113 3.90 5.92 -3.82
C ALA A 113 3.99 7.23 -3.03
N GLN A 114 5.06 7.41 -2.26
CA GLN A 114 5.32 8.63 -1.49
C GLN A 114 5.45 9.85 -2.39
N GLU A 115 6.21 9.76 -3.47
CA GLU A 115 6.40 10.88 -4.40
C GLU A 115 5.10 11.27 -5.11
N VAL A 116 4.30 10.29 -5.55
CA VAL A 116 3.00 10.57 -6.16
C VAL A 116 2.07 11.28 -5.19
N VAL A 117 1.98 10.82 -3.94
CA VAL A 117 1.13 11.44 -2.92
C VAL A 117 1.63 12.85 -2.58
N ARG A 118 2.94 13.05 -2.47
CA ARG A 118 3.56 14.37 -2.25
C ARG A 118 3.25 15.35 -3.38
N LEU A 119 3.31 14.91 -4.64
CA LEU A 119 2.96 15.74 -5.81
C LEU A 119 1.47 16.10 -5.86
N HIS A 120 0.60 15.29 -5.24
CA HIS A 120 -0.82 15.62 -5.02
C HIS A 120 -1.05 16.48 -3.77
N GLY A 121 0.00 16.92 -3.08
CA GLY A 121 -0.07 17.75 -1.88
C GLY A 121 -0.41 16.98 -0.60
N GLY A 122 -0.44 15.64 -0.64
CA GLY A 122 -0.69 14.79 0.52
C GLY A 122 0.59 14.31 1.22
N ARG A 123 0.42 13.37 2.15
CA ARG A 123 1.53 12.67 2.82
C ARG A 123 1.20 11.18 3.01
N ILE A 124 2.24 10.38 3.17
CA ILE A 124 2.14 8.98 3.60
C ILE A 124 2.87 8.86 4.93
N ASP A 125 2.19 8.30 5.92
CA ASP A 125 2.74 7.98 7.24
C ASP A 125 2.70 6.46 7.45
N VAL A 126 3.67 5.93 8.20
CA VAL A 126 3.77 4.50 8.53
C VAL A 126 3.92 4.30 10.03
N GLN A 127 3.27 3.28 10.56
CA GLN A 127 3.37 2.83 11.94
C GLN A 127 3.44 1.31 11.93
N SER A 128 4.33 0.72 12.73
CA SER A 128 4.48 -0.73 12.87
C SER A 128 4.80 -1.13 14.28
#